data_AF-A0A8S4C0C9-F1
#
_entry.id   AF-A0A8S4C0C9-F1
#
_cell.length_a   1.000
_cell.length_b   1.000
_cell.length_c   1.000
_cell.angle_alpha   90.00
_cell.angle_beta   90.00
_cell.angle_gamma   90.00
#
_symmetry.space_group_name_H-M   'P 1'
#
loop_
_entity.id
_entity.type
_entity.pdbx_description
1 polymer ?
#
loop_
_entity_poly.entity_id
_entity_poly.type
_entity_poly.pdbx_seq_one_letter_code
_entity_poly.pdbx_strand_id
1 'polypeptide(L)'
;MTLRGGCEKAWNGCHRDVCRCVLLLACYFLITLAAKPKMPGHTHLNSIRIDGDISLGGLFPVHARGNDGKACGELKKEKGIHRLEAMLFALDRINNDNDLLPNITLGARILDTCSRDTHALEQSLTFVQALIEKDSTDVKCLSGGPPIITKPERVVGVIGASASSVSIMVANILRLFKVGPISSVIHF
;
A
#
# COMPACT_ATOMS: atom_id res chain seq x y z
N MET A 1 50.99 51.79 47.64
CA MET A 1 50.80 51.19 48.98
C MET A 1 49.33 50.79 49.14
N THR A 2 49.10 49.54 49.60
CA THR A 2 47.87 48.94 50.20
C THR A 2 46.56 48.98 49.38
N LEU A 3 46.10 47.90 48.73
CA LEU A 3 45.40 46.68 49.23
C LEU A 3 44.12 46.93 50.05
N ARG A 4 42.94 46.63 49.46
CA ARG A 4 41.85 45.76 49.99
C ARG A 4 40.49 46.09 49.34
N GLY A 5 39.70 45.07 49.00
CA GLY A 5 38.24 45.21 48.87
C GLY A 5 37.56 44.58 47.66
N GLY A 6 38.00 43.42 47.17
CA GLY A 6 37.17 42.55 46.32
C GLY A 6 36.60 41.42 47.16
N CYS A 7 35.28 41.23 47.12
CA CYS A 7 34.51 40.00 47.37
C CYS A 7 33.26 40.26 48.23
N GLU A 8 32.18 40.79 47.64
CA GLU A 8 30.85 40.67 48.30
C GLU A 8 29.61 40.84 47.40
N LYS A 9 29.74 41.06 46.08
CA LYS A 9 28.55 41.27 45.21
C LYS A 9 28.33 40.26 44.09
N ALA A 10 29.16 39.21 44.00
CA ALA A 10 29.03 38.20 42.93
C ALA A 10 28.06 37.02 43.26
N TRP A 11 27.61 36.89 44.52
CA TRP A 11 26.88 35.69 44.96
C TRP A 11 25.38 35.67 44.59
N ASN A 12 24.75 36.83 44.35
CA ASN A 12 23.29 36.91 44.11
C ASN A 12 22.86 36.94 42.62
N GLY A 13 23.82 36.94 41.69
CA GLY A 13 23.57 36.87 40.24
C GLY A 13 23.65 35.46 39.68
N CYS A 14 24.62 34.66 40.15
CA CYS A 14 24.88 33.32 39.62
C CYS A 14 23.74 32.32 39.92
N HIS A 15 23.05 32.47 41.04
CA HIS A 15 21.99 31.54 41.47
C HIS A 15 20.70 31.64 40.63
N ARG A 16 20.43 32.79 40.01
CA ARG A 16 19.18 33.01 39.25
C ARG A 16 19.30 32.56 37.80
N ASP A 17 20.47 32.75 37.18
CA ASP A 17 20.72 32.30 35.80
C ASP A 17 20.98 30.79 35.73
N VAL A 18 21.65 30.20 36.74
CA VAL A 18 21.80 28.73 36.83
C VAL A 18 20.44 28.05 36.99
N CYS A 19 19.53 28.60 37.80
CA CYS A 19 18.20 28.04 37.98
C CYS A 19 17.34 28.15 36.71
N ARG A 20 17.47 29.25 35.96
CA ARG A 20 16.83 29.38 34.63
C ARG A 20 17.41 28.40 33.62
N CYS A 21 18.73 28.20 33.58
CA CYS A 21 19.36 27.23 32.69
C CYS A 21 18.96 25.79 33.04
N VAL A 22 18.93 25.42 34.32
CA VAL A 22 18.51 24.09 34.76
C VAL A 22 17.03 23.83 34.43
N LEU A 23 16.15 24.82 34.63
CA LEU A 23 14.74 24.71 34.26
C LEU A 23 14.55 24.58 32.74
N LEU A 24 15.31 25.33 31.94
CA LEU A 24 15.24 25.25 30.48
C LEU A 24 15.77 23.91 29.95
N LEU A 25 16.86 23.38 30.52
CA LEU A 25 17.41 22.07 30.17
C LEU A 25 16.48 20.93 30.59
N ALA A 26 15.86 21.03 31.78
CA ALA A 26 14.87 20.06 32.24
C ALA A 26 13.60 20.08 31.36
N CYS A 27 13.11 21.26 30.98
CA CYS A 27 12.00 21.39 30.03
C CYS A 27 12.37 20.82 28.66
N TYR A 28 13.57 21.10 28.15
CA TYR A 28 14.03 20.54 26.88
C TYR A 28 14.09 19.01 26.92
N PHE A 29 14.61 18.44 28.02
CA PHE A 29 14.67 16.99 28.23
C PHE A 29 13.26 16.37 28.32
N LEU A 30 12.33 17.01 29.02
CA LEU A 30 10.92 16.58 29.10
C LEU A 30 10.20 16.65 27.75
N ILE A 31 10.47 17.67 26.93
CA ILE A 31 9.92 17.81 25.57
C ILE A 31 10.46 16.70 24.66
N THR A 32 11.75 16.34 24.76
CA THR A 32 12.33 15.24 23.97
C THR A 32 11.79 13.86 24.37
N LEU A 33 11.44 13.65 25.65
CA LEU A 33 10.90 12.37 26.13
C LEU A 33 9.41 12.19 25.78
N ALA A 34 8.66 13.29 25.64
CA ALA A 34 7.26 13.28 25.23
C ALA A 34 7.04 13.20 23.71
N ALA A 35 8.09 13.46 22.92
CA ALA A 35 8.05 13.33 21.46
C ALA A 35 8.07 11.84 21.06
N LYS A 36 6.91 11.18 21.15
CA LYS A 36 6.72 9.90 20.47
C LYS A 36 6.89 10.15 18.97
N PRO A 37 7.82 9.48 18.27
CA PRO A 37 7.85 9.54 16.82
C PRO A 37 6.48 9.03 16.34
N LYS A 38 5.71 9.93 15.72
CA LYS A 38 4.50 9.55 15.00
C LYS A 38 5.00 8.74 13.80
N MET A 39 5.13 7.42 13.99
CA MET A 39 5.37 6.50 12.88
C MET A 39 4.35 6.88 11.81
N PRO A 40 4.79 7.17 10.57
CA PRO A 40 3.87 7.35 9.47
C PRO A 40 2.99 6.11 9.48
N GLY A 41 1.68 6.30 9.73
CA GLY A 41 0.74 5.20 9.57
C GLY A 41 1.01 4.64 8.19
N HIS A 42 1.43 3.37 8.12
CA HIS A 42 1.72 2.74 6.85
C HIS A 42 0.45 2.89 6.01
N THR A 43 0.52 3.76 5.00
CA THR A 43 -0.36 3.71 3.84
C THR A 43 -0.10 2.36 3.25
N HIS A 44 -0.91 1.40 3.69
CA HIS A 44 -0.76 0.02 3.31
C HIS A 44 -0.97 -0.02 1.80
N LEU A 45 0.12 -0.23 1.07
CA LEU A 45 0.08 -0.45 -0.37
C LEU A 45 -0.62 -1.80 -0.55
N ASN A 46 -1.95 -1.78 -0.63
CA ASN A 46 -2.79 -2.96 -0.75
C ASN A 46 -2.70 -3.62 -2.13
N SER A 47 -1.85 -3.09 -3.01
CA SER A 47 -1.73 -3.52 -4.38
C SER A 47 -0.29 -3.59 -4.86
N ILE A 48 -0.01 -4.60 -5.68
CA ILE A 48 1.23 -4.77 -6.44
C ILE A 48 0.83 -4.71 -7.92
N ARG A 49 1.61 -3.98 -8.73
CA ARG A 49 1.42 -3.88 -10.18
C ARG A 49 2.70 -4.26 -10.91
N ILE A 50 2.56 -5.12 -11.90
CA ILE A 50 3.58 -5.58 -12.81
C ILE A 50 3.08 -5.28 -14.21
N ASP A 51 3.86 -4.50 -14.95
CA ASP A 51 3.52 -4.08 -16.31
C ASP A 51 3.71 -5.23 -17.30
N GLY A 52 2.83 -5.29 -18.30
CA GLY A 52 2.89 -6.26 -19.40
C GLY A 52 1.83 -5.93 -20.44
N ASP A 53 1.89 -6.62 -21.58
CA ASP A 53 0.91 -6.47 -22.66
C ASP A 53 -0.50 -6.90 -22.23
N ILE A 54 -0.57 -7.91 -21.36
CA ILE A 54 -1.80 -8.47 -20.80
C ILE A 54 -1.68 -8.56 -19.28
N SER A 55 -2.57 -7.89 -18.53
CA SER A 55 -2.57 -7.96 -17.06
C SER A 55 -3.53 -9.00 -16.50
N LEU A 56 -3.04 -9.83 -15.57
CA LEU A 56 -3.85 -10.74 -14.76
C LEU A 56 -4.12 -10.16 -13.37
N GLY A 57 -5.36 -10.28 -12.89
CA GLY A 57 -5.74 -9.90 -11.52
C GLY A 57 -5.40 -11.01 -10.53
N GLY A 58 -4.95 -10.65 -9.33
CA GLY A 58 -4.71 -11.59 -8.24
C GLY A 58 -5.38 -11.15 -6.94
N LEU A 59 -6.04 -12.07 -6.22
CA LEU A 59 -6.61 -11.83 -4.90
C LEU A 59 -6.04 -12.81 -3.88
N PHE A 60 -5.19 -12.32 -2.97
CA PHE A 60 -4.54 -13.17 -1.97
C PHE A 60 -4.77 -12.64 -0.55
N PRO A 61 -4.88 -13.53 0.47
CA PRO A 61 -4.97 -13.14 1.86
C PRO A 61 -3.57 -12.92 2.44
N VAL A 62 -2.89 -11.87 1.99
CA VAL A 62 -1.52 -11.54 2.42
C VAL A 62 -1.53 -11.15 3.90
N HIS A 63 -2.56 -10.43 4.34
CA HIS A 63 -2.74 -10.08 5.75
C HIS A 63 -3.93 -10.81 6.39
N ALA A 64 -3.86 -10.93 7.71
CA ALA A 64 -4.97 -11.32 8.56
C ALA A 64 -5.99 -10.18 8.67
N ARG A 65 -7.16 -10.51 9.22
CA ARG A 65 -8.16 -9.49 9.56
C ARG A 65 -7.58 -8.56 10.63
N GLY A 66 -7.66 -7.25 10.40
CA GLY A 66 -7.26 -6.26 11.39
C GLY A 66 -8.17 -6.26 12.62
N ASN A 67 -7.60 -5.99 13.78
CA ASN A 67 -8.34 -5.70 15.02
C ASN A 67 -8.47 -4.18 15.22
N ASP A 68 -9.40 -3.77 16.07
CA ASP A 68 -9.51 -2.42 16.62
C ASP A 68 -9.55 -1.30 15.56
N GLY A 69 -10.38 -1.49 14.52
CA GLY A 69 -10.60 -0.49 13.47
C GLY A 69 -9.53 -0.45 12.38
N LYS A 70 -8.48 -1.27 12.45
CA LYS A 70 -7.51 -1.41 11.36
C LYS A 70 -8.12 -2.21 10.19
N ALA A 71 -7.81 -1.80 8.96
CA ALA A 71 -8.27 -2.51 7.76
C ALA A 71 -7.70 -3.94 7.70
N CYS A 72 -6.40 -4.06 7.92
CA CYS A 72 -5.62 -5.29 7.82
C CYS A 72 -4.81 -5.52 9.10
N GLY A 73 -4.52 -6.79 9.40
CA GLY A 73 -3.77 -7.24 10.58
C GLY A 73 -2.38 -7.73 10.21
N GLU A 74 -1.90 -8.75 10.92
CA GLU A 74 -0.56 -9.31 10.72
C GLU A 74 -0.39 -10.04 9.37
N LEU A 75 0.84 -10.09 8.87
CA LEU A 75 1.21 -10.82 7.65
C LEU A 75 1.05 -12.34 7.79
N LYS A 76 0.44 -12.98 6.80
CA LYS A 76 0.22 -14.44 6.71
C LYS A 76 1.23 -15.07 5.74
N LYS A 77 2.35 -15.55 6.28
CA LYS A 77 3.43 -16.18 5.50
C LYS A 77 2.95 -17.38 4.69
N GLU A 78 2.34 -18.38 5.33
CA GLU A 78 2.04 -19.67 4.69
C GLU A 78 0.94 -19.61 3.63
N LYS A 79 -0.20 -18.97 3.96
CA LYS A 79 -1.39 -19.00 3.09
C LYS A 79 -1.52 -17.77 2.18
N GLY A 80 -0.84 -16.68 2.52
CA GLY A 80 -0.85 -15.42 1.77
C GLY A 80 0.37 -15.31 0.87
N ILE A 81 1.54 -15.17 1.48
CA ILE A 81 2.80 -14.91 0.76
C ILE A 81 3.17 -16.06 -0.18
N HIS A 82 3.09 -17.32 0.26
CA HIS A 82 3.45 -18.44 -0.63
C HIS A 82 2.57 -18.51 -1.90
N ARG A 83 1.28 -18.16 -1.79
CA ARG A 83 0.38 -18.13 -2.96
C ARG A 83 0.66 -16.95 -3.88
N LEU A 84 0.95 -15.79 -3.30
CA LEU A 84 1.40 -14.60 -4.02
C LEU A 84 2.66 -14.91 -4.82
N GLU A 85 3.67 -15.48 -4.15
CA GLU A 85 4.94 -15.87 -4.75
C GLU A 85 4.75 -16.95 -5.83
N ALA A 86 3.86 -17.93 -5.62
CA ALA A 86 3.54 -18.93 -6.63
C ALA A 86 2.95 -18.32 -7.91
N MET A 87 2.09 -17.29 -7.80
CA MET A 87 1.59 -16.57 -8.97
C MET A 87 2.70 -15.81 -9.69
N LEU A 88 3.57 -15.11 -8.95
CA LEU A 88 4.70 -14.38 -9.53
C LEU A 88 5.67 -15.33 -10.23
N PHE A 89 6.01 -16.43 -9.58
CA PHE A 89 6.83 -17.49 -10.17
C PHE A 89 6.21 -18.04 -11.45
N ALA A 90 4.90 -18.29 -11.46
CA ALA A 90 4.21 -18.76 -12.66
C ALA A 90 4.27 -17.73 -13.81
N LEU A 91 4.08 -16.45 -13.51
CA LEU A 91 4.22 -15.38 -14.51
C LEU A 91 5.63 -15.33 -15.09
N ASP A 92 6.65 -15.40 -14.24
CA ASP A 92 8.05 -15.43 -14.68
C ASP A 92 8.35 -16.65 -15.54
N ARG A 93 7.81 -17.82 -15.19
CA ARG A 93 7.99 -19.04 -16.00
C ARG A 93 7.32 -18.93 -17.36
N ILE A 94 6.12 -18.36 -17.44
CA ILE A 94 5.38 -18.17 -18.70
C ILE A 94 6.08 -17.13 -19.57
N ASN A 95 6.49 -15.98 -19.00
CA ASN A 95 7.15 -14.91 -19.74
C ASN A 95 8.54 -15.30 -20.27
N ASN A 96 9.19 -16.30 -19.66
CA ASN A 96 10.47 -16.85 -20.12
C ASN A 96 10.32 -18.04 -21.07
N ASP A 97 9.10 -18.49 -21.35
CA ASP A 97 8.82 -19.62 -22.24
C ASP A 97 8.33 -19.11 -23.61
N ASN A 98 9.19 -19.24 -24.62
CA ASN A 98 8.90 -18.78 -25.98
C ASN A 98 7.86 -19.63 -26.71
N ASP A 99 7.52 -20.83 -26.19
CA ASP A 99 6.56 -21.74 -26.83
C ASP A 99 5.11 -21.45 -26.40
N LEU A 100 4.90 -20.82 -25.23
CA LEU A 100 3.57 -20.55 -24.68
C LEU A 100 2.96 -19.24 -25.21
N LEU A 101 3.70 -18.14 -25.13
CA LEU A 101 3.23 -16.79 -25.51
C LEU A 101 4.32 -16.02 -26.26
N PRO A 102 4.56 -16.33 -27.55
CA PRO A 102 5.58 -15.64 -28.33
C PRO A 102 5.23 -14.15 -28.51
N ASN A 103 6.17 -13.27 -28.15
CA ASN A 103 6.07 -11.81 -28.26
C ASN A 103 4.96 -11.14 -27.42
N ILE A 104 4.47 -11.79 -26.37
CA ILE A 104 3.49 -11.21 -25.44
C ILE A 104 4.00 -11.37 -24.02
N THR A 105 4.00 -10.28 -23.26
CA THR A 105 4.35 -10.28 -21.84
C THR A 105 3.10 -10.26 -20.96
N LEU A 106 3.05 -11.16 -19.98
CA LEU A 106 2.03 -11.16 -18.94
C LEU A 106 2.45 -10.24 -17.79
N GLY A 107 1.63 -9.22 -17.54
CA GLY A 107 1.66 -8.41 -16.34
C GLY A 107 0.68 -8.94 -15.29
N ALA A 108 0.66 -8.28 -14.13
CA ALA A 108 -0.28 -8.62 -13.08
C ALA A 108 -0.62 -7.44 -12.16
N ARG A 109 -1.85 -7.45 -11.66
CA ARG A 109 -2.33 -6.54 -10.62
C ARG A 109 -2.85 -7.35 -9.46
N ILE A 110 -2.11 -7.36 -8.36
CA ILE A 110 -2.37 -8.22 -7.22
C ILE A 110 -2.86 -7.39 -6.05
N LEU A 111 -3.96 -7.78 -5.45
CA LEU A 111 -4.62 -7.07 -4.36
C LEU A 111 -4.70 -7.93 -3.11
N ASP A 112 -4.50 -7.29 -1.95
CA ASP A 112 -4.65 -7.95 -0.66
C ASP A 112 -6.10 -7.92 -0.17
N THR A 113 -6.62 -9.10 0.13
CA THR A 113 -7.97 -9.32 0.67
C THR A 113 -8.06 -9.14 2.19
N CYS A 114 -6.93 -9.06 2.89
CA CYS A 114 -6.84 -8.92 4.35
C CYS A 114 -7.69 -9.94 5.12
N SER A 115 -7.94 -11.11 4.52
CA SER A 115 -8.84 -12.15 5.05
C SER A 115 -10.24 -11.61 5.45
N ARG A 116 -10.75 -10.62 4.72
CA ARG A 116 -12.04 -9.96 4.95
C ARG A 116 -12.86 -9.88 3.66
N ASP A 117 -14.02 -10.50 3.66
CA ASP A 117 -14.86 -10.61 2.45
C ASP A 117 -15.29 -9.25 1.88
N THR A 118 -15.71 -8.32 2.74
CA THR A 118 -16.12 -6.97 2.30
C THR A 118 -14.96 -6.18 1.70
N HIS A 119 -13.78 -6.27 2.33
CA HIS A 119 -12.56 -5.63 1.83
C HIS A 119 -12.14 -6.24 0.49
N ALA A 120 -12.18 -7.56 0.38
CA ALA A 120 -11.86 -8.27 -0.86
C ALA A 120 -12.81 -7.88 -2.00
N LEU A 121 -14.10 -7.70 -1.72
CA LEU A 121 -15.09 -7.22 -2.68
C LEU A 121 -14.76 -5.80 -3.16
N GLU A 122 -14.51 -4.88 -2.24
CA GLU A 122 -14.11 -3.50 -2.55
C GLU A 122 -12.84 -3.45 -3.42
N GLN A 123 -11.83 -4.26 -3.08
CA GLN A 123 -10.62 -4.39 -3.89
C GLN A 123 -10.94 -4.93 -5.29
N SER A 124 -11.79 -5.94 -5.40
CA SER A 124 -12.13 -6.55 -6.69
C SER A 124 -12.87 -5.61 -7.63
N LEU A 125 -13.66 -4.67 -7.10
CA LEU A 125 -14.29 -3.63 -7.90
C LEU A 125 -13.27 -2.76 -8.62
N THR A 126 -12.06 -2.59 -8.08
CA THR A 126 -11.01 -1.82 -8.73
C THR A 126 -10.50 -2.47 -10.03
N PHE A 127 -10.71 -3.77 -10.24
CA PHE A 127 -10.40 -4.42 -11.52
C PHE A 127 -11.36 -4.00 -12.64
N VAL A 128 -12.62 -3.71 -12.30
CA VAL A 128 -13.63 -3.31 -13.29
C VAL A 128 -13.77 -1.80 -13.44
N GLN A 129 -13.30 -1.00 -12.48
CA GLN A 129 -13.25 0.45 -12.60
C GLN A 129 -12.52 0.89 -13.89
N ALA A 130 -11.42 0.21 -14.22
CA ALA A 130 -10.68 0.41 -15.47
C ALA A 130 -11.48 0.08 -16.76
N LEU A 131 -12.56 -0.70 -16.65
CA LEU A 131 -13.46 -1.02 -17.77
C LEU A 131 -14.57 0.03 -17.93
N ILE A 132 -14.92 0.73 -16.84
CA ILE A 132 -15.99 1.73 -16.78
C ILE A 132 -15.49 3.12 -17.19
N GLU A 133 -14.21 3.46 -16.92
CA GLU A 133 -13.57 4.73 -17.32
C GLU A 133 -13.29 4.83 -18.84
N LYS A 134 -14.18 4.27 -19.66
CA LYS A 134 -14.08 4.26 -21.12
C LYS A 134 -14.75 5.47 -21.78
N ASP A 135 -15.16 6.47 -21.03
CA ASP A 135 -15.52 7.78 -21.59
C ASP A 135 -14.33 8.71 -21.45
N SER A 136 -13.57 8.78 -22.54
CA SER A 136 -12.44 9.66 -22.80
C SER A 136 -12.86 11.15 -22.89
N THR A 137 -13.62 11.66 -21.93
CA THR A 137 -14.10 13.05 -21.92
C THR A 137 -13.35 13.94 -20.94
N ASP A 138 -12.55 13.41 -20.01
CA ASP A 138 -11.74 14.23 -19.09
C ASP A 138 -10.25 14.19 -19.44
N VAL A 139 -9.94 14.74 -20.62
CA VAL A 139 -8.56 15.02 -21.04
C VAL A 139 -8.07 16.25 -20.29
N LYS A 140 -7.35 16.05 -19.18
CA LYS A 140 -6.70 17.17 -18.47
C LYS A 140 -5.36 17.50 -19.11
N CYS A 141 -5.36 18.55 -19.94
CA CYS A 141 -4.14 19.20 -20.39
C CYS A 141 -3.65 20.18 -19.32
N LEU A 142 -2.55 19.86 -18.63
CA LEU A 142 -1.79 20.90 -17.93
C LEU A 142 -1.02 21.68 -19.01
N SER A 143 -1.52 22.87 -19.34
CA SER A 143 -0.85 23.85 -20.20
C SER A 143 -0.54 23.41 -21.63
N GLY A 144 -1.55 22.98 -22.38
CA GLY A 144 -1.48 22.91 -23.85
C GLY A 144 -0.53 21.84 -24.44
N GLY A 145 -0.01 20.92 -23.63
CA GLY A 145 0.74 19.76 -24.10
C GLY A 145 -0.16 18.65 -24.66
N PRO A 146 0.41 17.65 -25.36
CA PRO A 146 -0.34 16.49 -25.83
C PRO A 146 -1.02 15.78 -24.64
N PRO A 147 -2.23 15.24 -24.85
CA PRO A 147 -3.00 14.64 -23.77
C PRO A 147 -2.27 13.42 -23.20
N ILE A 148 -2.04 13.42 -21.88
CA ILE A 148 -1.55 12.23 -21.17
C ILE A 148 -2.75 11.30 -20.98
N ILE A 149 -3.07 10.52 -22.01
CA ILE A 149 -4.07 9.46 -21.91
C ILE A 149 -3.40 8.28 -21.21
N THR A 150 -3.50 8.22 -19.88
CA THR A 150 -3.19 6.98 -19.16
C THR A 150 -4.24 5.96 -19.53
N LYS A 151 -3.90 5.01 -20.41
CA LYS A 151 -4.76 3.89 -20.75
C LYS A 151 -5.08 3.12 -19.46
N PRO A 152 -6.35 2.96 -19.08
CA PRO A 152 -6.69 2.19 -17.89
C PRO A 152 -6.23 0.74 -18.08
N GLU A 153 -5.53 0.21 -17.07
CA GLU A 153 -5.03 -1.17 -17.07
C GLU A 153 -6.20 -2.14 -17.08
N ARG A 154 -6.34 -2.91 -18.16
CA ARG A 154 -7.39 -3.91 -18.27
C ARG A 154 -6.92 -5.25 -17.77
N VAL A 155 -7.56 -5.73 -16.71
CA VAL A 155 -7.39 -7.10 -16.24
C VAL A 155 -8.24 -8.04 -17.10
N VAL A 156 -7.61 -9.06 -17.69
CA VAL A 156 -8.29 -10.03 -18.57
C VAL A 156 -8.89 -11.24 -17.85
N GLY A 157 -8.49 -11.45 -16.59
CA GLY A 157 -8.94 -12.56 -15.74
C GLY A 157 -8.41 -12.40 -14.34
N VAL A 158 -9.06 -13.02 -13.35
CA VAL A 158 -8.69 -12.91 -11.93
C VAL A 158 -8.40 -14.29 -11.35
N ILE A 159 -7.24 -14.43 -10.70
CA ILE A 159 -6.78 -15.60 -9.96
C ILE A 159 -7.01 -15.37 -8.47
N GLY A 160 -7.51 -16.36 -7.73
CA GLY A 160 -7.91 -16.21 -6.33
C GLY A 160 -9.40 -16.44 -6.16
N ALA A 161 -10.12 -15.77 -5.25
CA ALA A 161 -9.63 -15.45 -3.91
C ALA A 161 -9.54 -16.74 -3.08
N SER A 162 -8.76 -16.73 -1.99
CA SER A 162 -8.61 -17.94 -1.14
C SER A 162 -9.93 -18.38 -0.50
N ALA A 163 -10.89 -17.46 -0.28
CA ALA A 163 -12.21 -17.77 0.26
C ALA A 163 -13.24 -17.93 -0.87
N SER A 164 -13.98 -19.05 -0.85
CA SER A 164 -14.97 -19.37 -1.88
C SER A 164 -16.11 -18.35 -1.94
N SER A 165 -16.53 -17.77 -0.81
CA SER A 165 -17.53 -16.70 -0.75
C SER A 165 -17.13 -15.50 -1.60
N VAL A 166 -15.88 -15.05 -1.43
CA VAL A 166 -15.30 -13.94 -2.19
C VAL A 166 -15.21 -14.31 -3.67
N SER A 167 -14.71 -15.49 -4.01
CA SER A 167 -14.59 -15.92 -5.40
C SER A 167 -15.93 -15.93 -6.14
N ILE A 168 -17.00 -16.40 -5.49
CA ILE A 168 -18.36 -16.40 -6.05
C ILE A 168 -18.84 -14.96 -6.27
N MET A 169 -18.67 -14.07 -5.29
CA MET A 169 -19.08 -12.67 -5.41
C MET A 169 -18.33 -11.96 -6.54
N VAL A 170 -17.02 -12.16 -6.64
CA VAL A 170 -16.17 -11.55 -7.68
C VAL A 170 -16.54 -12.09 -9.06
N ALA A 171 -16.72 -13.40 -9.21
CA ALA A 171 -17.12 -14.00 -10.47
C ALA A 171 -18.47 -13.45 -10.98
N ASN A 172 -19.43 -13.27 -10.08
CA ASN A 172 -20.74 -12.69 -10.43
C ASN A 172 -20.63 -11.25 -10.96
N ILE A 173 -19.74 -10.44 -10.39
CA ILE A 173 -19.49 -9.06 -10.86
C ILE A 173 -18.75 -9.08 -12.20
N LEU A 174 -17.64 -9.81 -12.31
CA LEU A 174 -16.82 -9.83 -13.52
C LEU A 174 -17.59 -10.34 -14.74
N ARG A 175 -18.53 -11.26 -14.54
CA ARG A 175 -19.43 -11.76 -15.60
C ARG A 175 -20.27 -10.65 -16.24
N LEU A 176 -20.64 -9.62 -15.50
CA LEU A 176 -21.41 -8.49 -16.02
C LEU A 176 -20.56 -7.59 -16.96
N PHE A 177 -19.25 -7.53 -16.73
CA PHE A 177 -18.32 -6.67 -17.47
C PHE A 177 -17.61 -7.36 -18.64
N LYS A 178 -18.01 -8.58 -19.01
CA LYS A 178 -17.46 -9.36 -20.16
C LYS A 178 -15.93 -9.44 -20.15
N VAL A 179 -15.34 -9.76 -18.99
CA VAL A 179 -13.89 -10.00 -18.84
C VAL A 179 -13.51 -11.34 -19.48
N GLY A 180 -13.63 -11.45 -20.82
CA GLY A 180 -13.29 -12.64 -21.61
C GLY A 180 -14.17 -13.89 -21.35
N PRO A 181 -14.14 -14.90 -22.26
CA PRO A 181 -14.85 -16.17 -22.07
C PRO A 181 -14.23 -17.04 -20.95
N ILE A 182 -13.01 -16.74 -20.51
CA ILE A 182 -12.24 -17.48 -19.49
C ILE A 182 -12.30 -16.78 -18.11
N SER A 183 -13.22 -15.82 -17.90
CA SER A 183 -13.42 -15.14 -16.61
C SER A 183 -13.87 -16.16 -15.55
N SER A 184 -12.91 -16.89 -15.03
CA SER A 184 -13.06 -17.94 -14.04
C SER A 184 -12.15 -17.54 -12.92
N VAL A 185 -12.72 -17.40 -11.73
CA VAL A 185 -11.94 -17.16 -10.54
C VAL A 185 -11.29 -18.50 -10.18
N ILE A 186 -10.03 -18.69 -10.59
CA ILE A 186 -9.29 -19.94 -10.38
C ILE A 186 -8.94 -20.04 -8.89
N HIS A 187 -9.58 -20.99 -8.22
CA HIS A 187 -9.39 -21.27 -6.79
C HIS A 187 -8.17 -22.20 -6.60
N PHE A 188 -7.28 -21.86 -5.66
CA PHE A 188 -6.10 -22.65 -5.25
C PHE A 188 -6.21 -23.12 -3.79
#